data_AF-A0A351R7A9-F1
#
_entry.id   AF-A0A351R7A9-F1
#
_cell.length_a   1.000
_cell.length_b   1.000
_cell.length_c   1.000
_cell.angle_alpha   90.00
_cell.angle_beta   90.00
_cell.angle_gamma   90.00
#
_symmetry.space_group_name_H-M   'P 1'
#
loop_
_entity.id
_entity.type
_entity.pdbx_description
1 polymer ?
#
loop_
_entity_poly.entity_id
_entity_poly.type
_entity_poly.pdbx_seq_one_letter_code
_entity_poly.pdbx_strand_id
1 'polypeptide(L)'
;MEKEQTKNQQEKNQKKSQKLQWHPAFCSALRLELLEDAENLEFTDEFQLTEKPLQIDCTVVKVKKDCKIKNEIGKIFRKHNIFEYKSPKDELNIDTFYKAVAYACLYKVLPNHVDEIPAEEITITLIR
;
A
#
# COMPACT_ATOMS: atom_id res chain seq x y z
N MET A 1 24.95 -42.61 12.58
CA MET A 1 23.97 -42.46 11.49
C MET A 1 22.82 -41.51 11.85
N GLU A 2 22.32 -41.45 13.09
CA GLU A 2 21.24 -40.49 13.48
C GLU A 2 21.66 -39.00 13.58
N LYS A 3 22.94 -38.72 13.91
CA LYS A 3 23.43 -37.34 14.10
C LYS A 3 23.65 -36.55 12.80
N GLU A 4 23.83 -37.23 11.67
CA GLU A 4 23.96 -36.58 10.34
C GLU A 4 22.60 -36.25 9.72
N GLN A 5 21.57 -37.06 10.01
CA GLN A 5 20.21 -36.81 9.53
C GLN A 5 19.57 -35.59 10.21
N THR A 6 19.87 -35.35 11.49
CA THR A 6 19.40 -34.19 12.26
C THR A 6 20.08 -32.88 11.83
N LYS A 7 21.39 -32.90 11.52
CA LYS A 7 22.09 -31.75 10.94
C LYS A 7 21.53 -31.36 9.57
N ASN A 8 21.26 -32.33 8.69
CA ASN A 8 20.69 -32.08 7.37
C ASN A 8 19.25 -31.53 7.41
N GLN A 9 18.44 -31.87 8.43
CA GLN A 9 17.13 -31.27 8.63
C GLN A 9 17.21 -29.85 9.23
N GLN A 10 18.16 -29.59 10.14
CA GLN A 10 18.41 -28.25 10.68
C GLN A 10 18.99 -27.29 9.61
N GLU A 11 19.91 -27.76 8.76
CA GLU A 11 20.44 -26.98 7.63
C GLU A 11 19.40 -26.75 6.52
N LYS A 12 18.51 -27.72 6.25
CA LYS A 12 17.35 -27.52 5.35
C LYS A 12 16.35 -26.49 5.89
N ASN A 13 16.17 -26.41 7.21
CA ASN A 13 15.30 -25.39 7.83
C ASN A 13 15.94 -23.99 7.89
N GLN A 14 17.27 -23.89 7.97
CA GLN A 14 17.99 -22.61 7.85
C GLN A 14 18.03 -22.08 6.41
N LYS A 15 17.84 -22.95 5.40
CA LYS A 15 17.71 -22.60 3.98
C LYS A 15 16.25 -22.52 3.49
N LYS A 16 15.27 -22.28 4.35
CA LYS A 16 14.04 -21.63 3.88
C LYS A 16 14.44 -20.22 3.46
N SER A 17 14.75 -20.08 2.16
CA SER A 17 14.83 -18.81 1.45
C SER A 17 13.86 -17.83 2.11
N GLN A 18 14.40 -16.75 2.71
CA GLN A 18 13.59 -15.64 3.18
C GLN A 18 12.87 -15.08 1.95
N LYS A 19 11.68 -15.63 1.67
CA LYS A 19 10.85 -15.18 0.55
C LYS A 19 10.49 -13.74 0.88
N LEU A 20 10.93 -12.82 0.04
CA LEU A 20 10.68 -11.39 0.22
C LEU A 20 9.17 -11.16 0.35
N GLN A 21 8.78 -10.48 1.43
CA GLN A 21 7.41 -10.02 1.63
C GLN A 21 7.25 -8.72 0.85
N TRP A 22 6.74 -8.84 -0.38
CA TRP A 22 6.69 -7.73 -1.33
C TRP A 22 5.85 -6.54 -0.86
N HIS A 23 4.72 -6.79 -0.19
CA HIS A 23 3.84 -5.73 0.27
C HIS A 23 4.48 -4.84 1.35
N PRO A 24 5.02 -5.37 2.48
CA PRO A 24 5.79 -4.54 3.43
C PRO A 24 7.00 -3.85 2.80
N ALA A 25 7.67 -4.50 1.84
CA ALA A 25 8.79 -3.89 1.13
C ALA A 25 8.34 -2.70 0.27
N PHE A 26 7.19 -2.81 -0.41
CA PHE A 26 6.58 -1.73 -1.17
C PHE A 26 6.22 -0.54 -0.27
N CYS A 27 5.49 -0.76 0.83
CA CYS A 27 5.12 0.32 1.77
C CYS A 27 6.37 1.02 2.33
N SER A 28 7.43 0.25 2.63
CA SER A 28 8.71 0.82 3.08
C SER A 28 9.38 1.65 1.99
N ALA A 29 9.41 1.17 0.74
CA ALA A 29 9.99 1.90 -0.39
C ALA A 29 9.23 3.20 -0.68
N LEU A 30 7.89 3.17 -0.61
CA LEU A 30 7.05 4.36 -0.79
C LEU A 30 7.33 5.43 0.27
N ARG A 31 7.51 5.03 1.53
CA ARG A 31 7.88 5.94 2.62
C ARG A 31 9.27 6.56 2.41
N LEU A 32 10.22 5.77 1.90
CA LEU A 32 11.56 6.26 1.57
C LEU A 32 11.54 7.25 0.39
N GLU A 33 10.77 6.95 -0.65
CA GLU A 33 10.60 7.81 -1.84
C GLU A 33 10.05 9.19 -1.46
N LEU A 34 9.15 9.24 -0.47
CA LEU A 34 8.47 10.44 0.00
C LEU A 34 9.06 11.01 1.30
N LEU A 35 10.24 10.55 1.71
CA LEU A 35 10.82 10.84 3.03
C LEU A 35 11.02 12.35 3.26
N GLU A 36 11.43 13.10 2.24
CA GLU A 36 11.64 14.54 2.34
C GLU A 36 10.35 15.33 2.58
N ASP A 37 9.20 14.75 2.24
CA ASP A 37 7.88 15.36 2.38
C ASP A 37 7.06 14.72 3.53
N ALA A 38 7.66 13.81 4.31
CA ALA A 38 6.97 12.98 5.30
C ALA A 38 6.24 13.78 6.38
N GLU A 39 6.73 14.96 6.76
CA GLU A 39 6.05 15.84 7.72
C GLU A 39 4.69 16.37 7.22
N ASN A 40 4.47 16.34 5.90
CA ASN A 40 3.26 16.81 5.24
C ASN A 40 2.33 15.65 4.83
N LEU A 41 2.70 14.41 5.15
CA LEU A 41 2.06 13.20 4.65
C LEU A 41 1.75 12.23 5.79
N GLU A 42 0.52 11.73 5.82
CA GLU A 42 0.08 10.65 6.68
C GLU A 42 0.02 9.36 5.88
N PHE A 43 0.68 8.33 6.39
CA PHE A 43 0.75 7.02 5.75
C PHE A 43 0.00 6.01 6.60
N THR A 44 -0.96 5.32 6.01
CA THR A 44 -1.61 4.16 6.62
C THR A 44 -1.34 2.95 5.74
N ASP A 45 -0.52 2.04 6.27
CA ASP A 45 -0.34 0.73 5.66
C ASP A 45 -1.62 -0.06 5.95
N GLU A 46 -2.08 -0.85 4.98
CA GLU A 46 -3.09 -1.87 5.27
C GLU A 46 -4.41 -1.26 5.82
N PHE A 47 -4.87 -0.15 5.24
CA PHE A 47 -6.04 0.62 5.67
C PHE A 47 -7.33 -0.22 5.59
N GLN A 48 -8.02 -0.37 6.72
CA GLN A 48 -9.26 -1.16 6.81
C GLN A 48 -10.47 -0.38 6.30
N LEU A 49 -11.18 -0.91 5.30
CA LEU A 49 -12.44 -0.36 4.79
C LEU A 49 -13.67 -0.87 5.54
N THR A 50 -13.54 -1.98 6.27
CA THR A 50 -14.61 -2.64 7.03
C THR A 50 -14.01 -3.30 8.26
N GLU A 51 -14.83 -3.82 9.18
CA GLU A 51 -14.32 -4.59 10.33
C GLU A 51 -13.53 -5.86 9.93
N LYS A 52 -13.78 -6.38 8.71
CA LYS A 52 -13.00 -7.34 7.88
C LYS A 52 -13.89 -7.79 6.69
N PRO A 53 -13.35 -8.20 5.52
CA PRO A 53 -11.95 -8.36 5.12
C PRO A 53 -11.43 -7.30 4.11
N LEU A 54 -12.18 -6.23 3.83
CA LEU A 54 -11.80 -5.27 2.80
C LEU A 54 -10.72 -4.30 3.31
N GLN A 55 -9.58 -4.28 2.64
CA GLN A 55 -8.39 -3.53 3.03
C GLN A 55 -7.68 -2.94 1.81
N ILE A 56 -7.34 -1.64 1.87
CA ILE A 56 -6.48 -0.95 0.90
C ILE A 56 -5.02 -1.20 1.27
N ASP A 57 -4.17 -1.40 0.27
CA ASP A 57 -2.77 -1.74 0.50
C ASP A 57 -2.00 -0.62 1.24
N CYS A 58 -2.12 0.62 0.79
CA CYS A 58 -1.56 1.78 1.45
C CYS A 58 -2.35 3.04 1.10
N THR A 59 -2.51 3.95 2.06
CA THR A 59 -3.00 5.31 1.79
C THR A 59 -1.94 6.33 2.16
N VAL A 60 -1.78 7.33 1.30
CA VAL A 60 -0.97 8.53 1.56
C VAL A 60 -1.91 9.74 1.53
N VAL A 61 -2.05 10.41 2.67
CA VAL A 61 -2.94 11.55 2.83
C VAL A 61 -2.12 12.81 3.11
N LYS A 62 -2.36 13.87 2.34
CA LYS A 62 -1.77 15.18 2.62
C LYS A 62 -2.41 15.78 3.86
N VAL A 63 -1.58 16.16 4.84
CA VAL A 63 -2.03 16.86 6.07
C VAL A 63 -2.76 18.16 5.72
N LYS A 64 -2.28 18.87 4.70
CA LYS A 64 -2.94 20.05 4.12
C LYS A 64 -3.12 19.82 2.62
N LYS A 65 -4.34 20.06 2.11
CA LYS A 65 -4.71 19.86 0.70
C LYS A 65 -3.68 20.46 -0.27
N ASP A 66 -3.26 21.70 -0.01
CA ASP A 66 -2.40 22.47 -0.91
C ASP A 66 -0.90 22.40 -0.55
N CYS A 67 -0.48 21.42 0.28
CA CYS A 67 0.94 21.24 0.55
C CYS A 67 1.68 20.86 -0.74
N LYS A 68 2.84 21.51 -0.95
CA LYS A 68 3.71 21.23 -2.08
C LYS A 68 4.59 20.06 -1.72
N ILE A 69 4.47 18.98 -2.48
CA ILE A 69 5.32 17.80 -2.38
C ILE A 69 6.50 18.00 -3.33
N LYS A 70 7.72 17.87 -2.83
CA LYS A 70 8.95 18.01 -3.64
C LYS A 70 9.12 16.83 -4.56
N ASN A 71 8.85 15.62 -4.06
CA ASN A 71 8.96 14.38 -4.82
C ASN A 71 8.15 14.42 -6.13
N GLU A 72 8.74 13.96 -7.23
CA GLU A 72 8.11 14.02 -8.56
C GLU A 72 6.83 13.20 -8.68
N ILE A 73 6.81 12.00 -8.09
CA ILE A 73 5.60 11.16 -8.05
C ILE A 73 4.59 11.79 -7.10
N GLY A 74 5.03 12.31 -5.96
CA GLY A 74 4.16 12.95 -4.99
C GLY A 74 3.40 14.18 -5.51
N LYS A 75 3.90 14.83 -6.58
CA LYS A 75 3.22 15.96 -7.23
C LYS A 75 1.89 15.59 -7.88
N ILE A 76 1.72 14.35 -8.35
CA ILE A 76 0.44 13.92 -8.94
C ILE A 76 -0.62 13.61 -7.88
N PHE A 77 -0.24 13.52 -6.60
CA PHE A 77 -1.18 13.20 -5.54
C PHE A 77 -2.08 14.39 -5.26
N ARG A 78 -3.37 14.11 -5.19
CA ARG A 78 -4.35 14.97 -4.53
C ARG A 78 -4.29 14.77 -3.01
N LYS A 79 -5.31 15.21 -2.26
CA LYS A 79 -5.29 15.12 -0.79
C LYS A 79 -5.24 13.66 -0.34
N HIS A 80 -6.00 12.78 -0.97
CA HIS A 80 -6.07 11.36 -0.63
C HIS A 80 -5.52 10.54 -1.81
N ASN A 81 -4.41 9.82 -1.60
CA ASN A 81 -3.91 8.87 -2.58
C ASN A 81 -4.06 7.44 -2.06
N ILE A 82 -4.69 6.60 -2.88
CA ILE A 82 -5.06 5.22 -2.56
C ILE A 82 -4.21 4.31 -3.45
N PHE A 83 -3.38 3.48 -2.84
CA PHE A 83 -2.52 2.54 -3.55
C PHE A 83 -3.13 1.14 -3.59
N GLU A 84 -3.06 0.51 -4.75
CA GLU A 84 -3.17 -0.94 -4.92
C GLU A 84 -1.90 -1.43 -5.60
N TYR A 85 -1.24 -2.38 -4.95
CA TYR A 85 0.05 -2.92 -5.33
C TYR A 85 -0.08 -4.37 -5.76
N LYS A 86 0.61 -4.74 -6.85
CA LYS A 86 0.77 -6.12 -7.28
C LYS A 86 2.23 -6.51 -7.23
N SER A 87 2.52 -7.66 -6.63
CA SER A 87 3.89 -8.16 -6.60
C SER A 87 4.35 -8.55 -8.00
N PRO A 88 5.66 -8.69 -8.25
CA PRO A 88 6.18 -9.06 -9.57
C PRO A 88 5.61 -10.37 -10.14
N LYS A 89 5.08 -11.25 -9.26
CA LYS A 89 4.49 -12.54 -9.63
C LYS A 89 2.97 -12.47 -9.84
N ASP A 90 2.34 -11.35 -9.51
CA ASP A 90 0.91 -11.13 -9.67
C ASP A 90 0.63 -10.34 -10.94
N GLU A 91 -0.60 -10.48 -11.44
CA GLU A 91 -1.06 -9.74 -12.62
C GLU A 91 -1.70 -8.41 -12.21
N LEU A 92 -1.25 -7.32 -12.84
CA LEU A 92 -1.97 -6.06 -12.86
C LEU A 92 -2.95 -6.09 -14.05
N ASN A 93 -4.16 -6.56 -13.81
CA ASN A 93 -5.19 -6.75 -14.83
C ASN A 93 -6.45 -5.89 -14.56
N ILE A 94 -7.48 -6.06 -15.40
CA ILE A 94 -8.72 -5.28 -15.31
C ILE A 94 -9.45 -5.47 -13.96
N ASP A 95 -9.36 -6.66 -13.37
CA ASP A 95 -9.96 -6.94 -12.06
C ASP A 95 -9.28 -6.13 -10.96
N THR A 96 -7.96 -5.92 -11.08
CA THR A 96 -7.21 -5.05 -10.15
C THR A 96 -7.67 -3.61 -10.26
N PHE A 97 -7.88 -3.12 -11.49
CA PHE A 97 -8.41 -1.78 -11.71
C PHE A 97 -9.79 -1.60 -11.07
N TYR A 98 -10.72 -2.52 -11.32
CA TYR A 98 -12.07 -2.43 -10.74
C TYR A 98 -12.08 -2.56 -9.23
N LYS A 99 -11.22 -3.43 -8.66
CA LYS A 99 -11.03 -3.53 -7.21
C LYS A 99 -10.57 -2.20 -6.61
N ALA A 100 -9.53 -1.59 -7.18
CA ALA A 100 -9.00 -0.32 -6.68
C ALA A 100 -10.03 0.82 -6.76
N VAL A 101 -10.80 0.88 -7.85
CA VAL A 101 -11.92 1.83 -7.98
C VAL A 101 -12.99 1.59 -6.93
N ALA A 102 -13.42 0.33 -6.73
CA ALA A 102 -14.41 0.00 -5.70
C ALA A 102 -13.93 0.38 -4.29
N TYR A 103 -12.65 0.15 -3.99
CA TYR A 103 -12.05 0.50 -2.72
C TYR A 103 -11.98 2.01 -2.52
N ALA A 104 -11.67 2.78 -3.55
CA ALA A 104 -11.71 4.23 -3.50
C ALA A 104 -13.14 4.76 -3.27
N CYS A 105 -14.15 4.15 -3.89
CA CYS A 105 -15.55 4.48 -3.64
C CYS A 105 -15.94 4.22 -2.18
N LEU A 106 -15.54 3.07 -1.62
CA LEU A 106 -15.80 2.75 -0.21
C LEU A 106 -15.07 3.72 0.72
N TYR A 107 -13.78 3.99 0.47
CA TYR A 107 -12.98 4.94 1.23
C TYR A 107 -13.63 6.32 1.28
N LYS A 108 -14.13 6.81 0.14
CA LYS A 108 -14.81 8.11 0.04
C LYS A 108 -16.02 8.24 0.96
N VAL A 109 -16.75 7.15 1.19
CA VAL A 109 -18.02 7.14 1.94
C VAL A 109 -17.87 6.65 3.39
N LEU A 110 -16.65 6.31 3.82
CA LEU A 110 -16.37 5.93 5.21
C LEU A 110 -16.65 7.03 6.25
N PRO A 111 -16.38 8.32 5.97
CA PRO A 111 -16.66 9.36 6.94
C PRO A 111 -18.15 9.46 7.28
N ASN A 112 -18.46 10.05 8.43
CA ASN A 112 -19.83 10.08 8.96
C ASN A 112 -20.79 10.97 8.16
N HIS A 113 -20.27 11.83 7.27
CA HIS A 113 -21.06 12.74 6.46
C HIS A 113 -20.85 12.50 4.97
N VAL A 114 -21.93 12.69 4.19
CA VAL A 114 -21.89 12.62 2.74
C VAL A 114 -20.92 13.67 2.20
N ASP A 115 -20.05 13.25 1.29
CA ASP A 115 -19.10 14.09 0.56
C ASP A 115 -18.03 14.79 1.42
N GLU A 116 -17.77 14.27 2.61
CA GLU A 116 -16.67 14.74 3.46
C GLU A 116 -15.29 14.58 2.78
N ILE A 117 -15.16 13.58 1.89
CA ILE A 117 -14.05 13.44 0.95
C ILE A 117 -14.59 13.68 -0.47
N PRO A 118 -14.26 14.83 -1.09
CA PRO A 118 -14.65 15.10 -2.47
C PRO A 118 -13.95 14.15 -3.45
N ALA A 119 -14.65 13.76 -4.52
CA ALA A 119 -14.09 12.83 -5.51
C ALA A 119 -12.84 13.42 -6.21
N GLU A 120 -12.86 14.73 -6.44
CA GLU A 120 -11.74 15.48 -7.00
C GLU A 120 -10.56 15.62 -6.05
N GLU A 121 -10.62 15.11 -4.81
CA GLU A 121 -9.50 15.06 -3.88
C GLU A 121 -8.83 13.68 -3.82
N ILE A 122 -9.38 12.70 -4.54
CA ILE A 122 -8.87 11.32 -4.57
C ILE A 122 -7.97 11.10 -5.79
N THR A 123 -6.87 10.38 -5.57
CA THR A 123 -6.01 9.79 -6.59
C THR A 123 -5.95 8.29 -6.33
N ILE A 124 -6.04 7.49 -7.39
CA ILE A 124 -5.86 6.03 -7.32
C ILE A 124 -4.55 5.73 -8.03
N THR A 125 -3.63 5.07 -7.33
CA THR A 125 -2.32 4.71 -7.85
C THR A 125 -2.20 3.19 -7.91
N LEU A 126 -2.02 2.65 -9.12
CA LEU A 126 -1.81 1.22 -9.36
C LEU A 126 -0.31 0.98 -9.59
N ILE A 127 0.31 0.10 -8.82
CA ILE A 127 1.74 -0.20 -8.92
C ILE A 127 1.98 -1.68 -9.17
N ARG A 128 2.99 -1.97 -10.00
CA ARG A 128 3.54 -3.29 -10.28
C ARG A 128 5.02 -3.34 -9.95
#